data_AF-A0A2M6WHJ5-F1
#
_entry.id   AF-A0A2M6WHJ5-F1
#
_cell.length_a   1.000
_cell.length_b   1.000
_cell.length_c   1.000
_cell.angle_alpha   90.00
_cell.angle_beta   90.00
_cell.angle_gamma   90.00
#
_symmetry.space_group_name_H-M   'P 1'
#
loop_
_entity.id
_entity.type
_entity.pdbx_description
1 polymer ?
#
loop_
_entity_poly.entity_id
_entity_poly.type
_entity_poly.pdbx_seq_one_letter_code
_entity_poly.pdbx_strand_id
1 'polypeptide(L)' 'MKGCRSRNQNGLLRDKRDDTHIGTIEKQYGIDLGVRSDMQLGTYLEKHNIKSLNDLITGR' A
#
# COMPACT_ATOMS: atom_id res chain seq x y z
N MET A 1 -19.19 -10.71 3.64
CA MET A 1 -18.74 -9.38 4.13
C MET A 1 -17.47 -9.01 3.38
N LYS A 2 -17.51 -7.98 2.53
CA LYS A 2 -16.32 -7.41 1.86
C LYS A 2 -15.71 -6.37 2.81
N GLY A 3 -14.39 -6.43 3.03
CA GLY A 3 -13.69 -5.92 4.22
C GLY A 3 -13.96 -4.48 4.68
N CYS A 4 -13.80 -4.27 5.99
CA CYS A 4 -14.16 -3.06 6.76
C CYS A 4 -13.25 -1.84 6.51
N ARG A 5 -12.93 -1.51 5.26
CA ARG A 5 -12.17 -0.29 4.94
C ARG A 5 -13.14 0.86 4.73
N SER A 6 -13.02 1.90 5.54
CA SER A 6 -13.80 3.14 5.38
C SER A 6 -13.55 3.76 4.01
N ARG A 7 -14.59 4.38 3.45
CA ARG A 7 -14.53 5.10 2.18
C ARG A 7 -14.00 6.53 2.39
N ASN A 8 -13.43 7.13 1.35
CA ASN A 8 -13.06 8.55 1.33
C ASN A 8 -14.29 9.44 1.02
N GLN A 9 -14.10 10.76 1.03
CA GLN A 9 -15.17 11.74 0.77
C GLN A 9 -15.84 11.56 -0.61
N ASN A 10 -15.14 10.96 -1.56
CA ASN A 10 -15.61 10.69 -2.92
C ASN A 10 -16.26 9.30 -3.05
N GLY A 11 -16.45 8.57 -1.94
CA GLY A 11 -17.07 7.25 -1.92
C GLY A 11 -16.18 6.09 -2.38
N LEU A 12 -14.91 6.32 -2.70
CA LEU A 12 -13.93 5.26 -3.03
C LEU A 12 -13.36 4.64 -1.76
N LEU A 13 -12.81 3.42 -1.84
CA LEU A 13 -12.10 2.84 -0.70
C LEU A 13 -10.91 3.73 -0.33
N ARG A 14 -10.72 4.00 0.96
CA ARG A 14 -9.59 4.81 1.41
C ARG A 14 -8.28 4.07 1.17
N ASP A 15 -7.29 4.79 0.65
CA ASP A 15 -5.95 4.29 0.44
C ASP A 15 -5.30 3.82 1.75
N LYS A 16 -4.32 2.93 1.61
CA LYS A 16 -3.47 2.57 2.74
C LYS A 16 -2.68 3.81 3.15
N ARG A 17 -2.47 4.01 4.45
CA ARG A 17 -1.70 5.15 4.94
C ARG A 17 -0.25 5.05 4.46
N ASP A 18 0.29 6.19 4.06
CA ASP A 18 1.64 6.34 3.49
C ASP A 18 2.74 6.02 4.49
N ASP A 19 2.50 6.25 5.78
CA ASP A 19 3.41 5.96 6.90
C ASP A 19 3.53 4.46 7.23
N THR A 20 2.84 3.57 6.49
CA THR A 20 2.95 2.13 6.70
C THR A 20 4.34 1.65 6.30
N HIS A 21 5.03 0.91 7.18
CA HIS A 21 6.31 0.30 6.85
C HIS A 21 6.19 -0.81 5.80
N ILE A 22 7.08 -0.83 4.82
CA ILE A 22 7.16 -1.84 3.77
C ILE A 22 7.29 -3.25 4.37
N GLY A 23 8.07 -3.44 5.43
CA GLY A 23 8.19 -4.76 6.07
C GLY A 23 6.86 -5.31 6.60
N THR A 24 5.88 -4.45 6.90
CA THR A 24 4.53 -4.89 7.25
C THR A 24 3.74 -5.32 6.02
N ILE A 25 3.89 -4.60 4.90
CA ILE A 25 3.27 -4.95 3.62
C ILE A 25 3.80 -6.30 3.13
N GLU A 26 5.12 -6.49 3.15
CA GLU A 26 5.78 -7.73 2.74
C GLU A 26 5.25 -8.93 3.54
N LYS A 27 5.16 -8.80 4.87
CA LYS A 27 4.58 -9.84 5.74
C LYS A 27 3.09 -10.07 5.50
N GLN A 28 2.32 -9.00 5.29
CA GLN A 28 0.87 -9.08 5.14
C GLN A 28 0.47 -9.72 3.81
N TYR A 29 1.20 -9.43 2.73
CA TYR A 29 0.88 -9.87 1.38
C TYR A 29 1.79 -10.99 0.87
N GLY A 30 2.84 -11.35 1.61
CA GLY A 30 3.81 -12.38 1.21
C GLY A 30 4.62 -11.99 -0.02
N ILE A 31 4.84 -10.69 -0.23
CA ILE A 31 5.64 -10.15 -1.35
C ILE A 31 7.01 -9.72 -0.84
N ASP A 32 8.03 -9.79 -1.69
CA ASP A 32 9.35 -9.23 -1.42
C ASP A 32 9.56 -8.03 -2.34
N LEU A 33 9.72 -6.84 -1.75
CA LEU A 33 9.94 -5.60 -2.48
C LEU A 33 11.43 -5.25 -2.56
N GLY A 34 12.30 -6.00 -1.90
CA GLY A 34 13.76 -5.81 -1.95
C GLY A 34 14.24 -4.47 -1.41
N VAL A 35 13.41 -3.77 -0.63
CA VAL A 35 13.74 -2.49 0.02
C VAL A 35 13.89 -2.68 1.52
N ARG A 36 14.46 -1.69 2.20
CA ARG A 36 14.59 -1.76 3.65
C ARG A 36 13.20 -1.83 4.30
N SER A 37 13.04 -2.72 5.28
CA SER A 37 11.75 -2.96 5.93
C SER A 37 11.18 -1.75 6.67
N ASP A 38 12.02 -0.78 7.05
CA ASP A 38 11.64 0.50 7.68
C ASP A 38 11.22 1.59 6.68
N MET A 39 11.33 1.33 5.38
CA MET A 39 10.87 2.25 4.35
C MET A 39 9.37 2.48 4.47
N GLN A 40 8.95 3.74 4.35
CA GLN A 40 7.53 4.09 4.31
C GLN A 40 6.93 3.79 2.94
N LEU A 41 5.70 3.27 2.95
CA LEU A 41 4.94 2.94 1.76
C LEU A 41 4.80 4.15 0.82
N GLY A 42 4.52 5.34 1.35
CA GLY A 42 4.40 6.57 0.54
C GLY A 42 5.67 6.84 -0.27
N THR A 43 6.84 6.81 0.38
CA THR A 43 8.13 7.02 -0.30
C THR A 43 8.39 5.98 -1.39
N TYR A 44 7.99 4.73 -1.14
CA TYR A 44 8.13 3.66 -2.14
C TYR A 44 7.21 3.91 -3.34
N LEU A 45 5.93 4.21 -3.09
CA LEU A 45 4.94 4.50 -4.13
C LEU A 45 5.35 5.69 -4.99
N GLU A 46 5.82 6.79 -4.38
CA GLU A 46 6.32 7.97 -5.09
C GLU A 46 7.54 7.64 -5.97
N LYS A 47 8.53 6.92 -5.43
CA LYS A 47 9.76 6.56 -6.16
C LYS A 47 9.48 5.66 -7.36
N HIS A 48 8.49 4.78 -7.24
CA HIS A 48 8.09 3.84 -8.30
C HIS A 48 6.92 4.36 -9.16
N ASN A 49 6.44 5.58 -8.91
CA ASN A 49 5.33 6.22 -9.62
C ASN A 49 4.04 5.36 -9.61
N ILE A 50 3.77 4.73 -8.47
CA ILE A 50 2.60 3.88 -8.22
C ILE A 50 1.59 4.70 -7.44
N LYS A 51 0.31 4.68 -7.85
CA LYS A 51 -0.72 5.53 -7.22
C LYS A 51 -1.28 4.95 -5.93
N SER A 52 -1.31 3.63 -5.79
CA SER A 52 -1.88 3.00 -4.61
C SER A 52 -1.24 1.66 -4.26
N LEU A 53 -1.39 1.25 -3.00
CA LEU A 53 -1.04 -0.10 -2.57
C LEU A 53 -1.77 -1.17 -3.41
N ASN A 54 -3.01 -0.90 -3.83
CA ASN A 54 -3.75 -1.86 -4.62
C ASN A 54 -3.06 -2.10 -5.97
N ASP A 55 -2.59 -1.04 -6.62
CA ASP A 55 -1.88 -1.12 -7.90
C ASP A 55 -0.54 -1.85 -7.72
N LEU A 56 0.15 -1.63 -6.59
CA LEU A 56 1.37 -2.37 -6.23
C LEU A 56 1.13 -3.89 -6.15
N ILE A 57 0.01 -4.31 -5.55
CA ILE A 57 -0.28 -5.74 -5.32
C ILE A 57 -0.93 -6.40 -6.54
N THR A 58 -1.83 -5.69 -7.21
CA THR A 58 -2.60 -6.23 -8.36
C THR A 58 -1.88 -6.02 -9.70
N GLY A 59 -0.86 -5.15 -9.75
CA GLY A 59 -0.07 -4.87 -10.95
C GLY A 59 -0.87 -4.21 -12.07
N ARG A 60 -1.93 -3.46 -11.74
CA ARG A 60 -2.90 -2.94 -12.69
C ARG A 60 -3.17 -1.46 -12.49
#